data_AF-A0A7X5C1N9-F1
#
_entry.id   AF-A0A7X5C1N9-F1
#
_cell.length_a   1.000
_cell.length_b   1.000
_cell.length_c   1.000
_cell.angle_alpha   90.00
_cell.angle_beta   90.00
_cell.angle_gamma   90.00
#
_symmetry.space_group_name_H-M   'P 1'
#
loop_
_entity.id
_entity.type
_entity.pdbx_description
1 polymer ?
#
loop_
_entity_poly.entity_id
_entity_poly.type
_entity_poly.pdbx_seq_one_letter_code
_entity_poly.pdbx_strand_id
1 'polypeptide(L)'
;WAKAACAAALVGAAGLASAARRRRERFAFGAALRRYGSALRAGRHTAARSQFLQLADALWRELYKQCGARPPHRTAREYAAALSLPPQTAPLVADFVRWDEEARFDAYAHRLPTQQQIAELVAGLTAPN
;
A
#
# COMPACT_ATOMS: atom_id res chain seq x y z
N TRP A 1 -20.67 -49.45 -4.70
CA TRP A 1 -20.39 -48.61 -3.52
C TRP A 1 -18.87 -48.49 -3.39
N ALA A 2 -18.23 -47.44 -3.90
CA ALA A 2 -18.20 -46.03 -3.44
C ALA A 2 -16.77 -45.73 -2.95
N LYS A 3 -15.92 -45.12 -3.81
CA LYS A 3 -14.67 -44.48 -3.41
C LYS A 3 -14.29 -43.37 -4.40
N ALA A 4 -14.85 -42.17 -4.23
CA ALA A 4 -14.31 -40.94 -4.81
C ALA A 4 -15.02 -39.71 -4.20
N ALA A 5 -14.76 -39.37 -2.95
CA ALA A 5 -15.35 -38.17 -2.35
C ALA A 5 -14.52 -37.59 -1.19
N CYS A 6 -13.21 -37.34 -1.37
CA CYS A 6 -12.43 -36.65 -0.32
C CYS A 6 -11.41 -35.60 -0.81
N ALA A 7 -11.37 -35.21 -2.09
CA ALA A 7 -10.37 -34.25 -2.56
C ALA A 7 -10.82 -32.77 -2.57
N ALA A 8 -12.11 -32.47 -2.42
CA ALA A 8 -12.63 -31.11 -2.64
C ALA A 8 -12.65 -30.20 -1.39
N ALA A 9 -12.46 -30.73 -0.17
CA ALA A 9 -12.68 -29.97 1.06
C ALA A 9 -11.50 -29.07 1.48
N LEU A 10 -10.28 -29.30 0.98
CA LEU A 10 -9.09 -28.58 1.46
C LEU A 10 -8.81 -27.25 0.73
N VAL A 11 -9.43 -27.01 -0.43
CA VAL A 11 -9.24 -25.75 -1.18
C VAL A 11 -10.08 -24.60 -0.61
N GLY A 12 -11.27 -24.90 -0.05
CA GLY A 12 -12.20 -23.89 0.47
C GLY A 12 -11.71 -23.16 1.73
N ALA A 13 -11.07 -23.88 2.65
CA ALA A 13 -10.59 -23.29 3.92
C ALA A 13 -9.41 -22.32 3.72
N ALA A 14 -8.50 -22.62 2.78
CA ALA A 14 -7.40 -21.72 2.43
C ALA A 14 -7.91 -20.42 1.76
N GLY A 15 -8.93 -20.53 0.89
CA GLY A 15 -9.58 -19.38 0.25
C GLY A 15 -10.32 -18.46 1.24
N LEU A 16 -11.03 -19.04 2.22
CA LEU A 16 -11.74 -18.27 3.25
C LEU A 16 -10.80 -17.60 4.26
N ALA A 17 -9.73 -18.29 4.67
CA ALA A 17 -8.71 -17.71 5.55
C ALA A 17 -7.98 -16.54 4.88
N SER A 18 -7.67 -16.66 3.58
CA SER A 18 -7.04 -15.59 2.81
C SER A 18 -8.00 -14.43 2.52
N ALA A 19 -9.29 -14.69 2.26
CA ALA A 19 -10.30 -13.64 2.14
C ALA A 19 -10.53 -12.86 3.45
N ALA A 20 -10.60 -13.56 4.59
CA ALA A 20 -10.72 -12.93 5.91
C ALA A 20 -9.48 -12.09 6.26
N ARG A 21 -8.28 -12.59 5.93
CA ARG A 21 -7.02 -11.85 6.09
C ARG A 21 -7.01 -10.57 5.26
N ARG A 22 -7.36 -10.64 3.97
CA ARG A 22 -7.47 -9.46 3.09
C ARG A 22 -8.48 -8.44 3.63
N ARG A 23 -9.61 -8.91 4.18
CA ARG A 23 -10.62 -8.03 4.78
C ARG A 23 -10.10 -7.33 6.03
N ARG A 24 -9.36 -8.04 6.90
CA ARG A 24 -8.71 -7.46 8.08
C ARG A 24 -7.64 -6.44 7.70
N GLU A 25 -6.80 -6.74 6.72
CA GLU A 25 -5.77 -5.84 6.20
C GLU A 25 -6.39 -4.55 5.64
N ARG A 26 -7.50 -4.66 4.88
CA ARG A 26 -8.26 -3.50 4.38
C ARG A 26 -8.83 -2.63 5.50
N PHE A 27 -9.41 -3.23 6.55
CA PHE A 27 -9.93 -2.47 7.69
C PHE A 27 -8.82 -1.79 8.50
N ALA A 28 -7.69 -2.47 8.71
CA ALA A 28 -6.52 -1.91 9.36
C ALA A 28 -5.96 -0.73 8.57
N PHE A 29 -5.85 -0.87 7.24
CA PHE A 29 -5.44 0.22 6.36
C PHE A 29 -6.40 1.42 6.42
N GLY A 30 -7.71 1.17 6.34
CA GLY A 30 -8.72 2.23 6.44
C GLY A 30 -8.69 2.97 7.78
N ALA A 31 -8.44 2.26 8.89
CA ALA A 31 -8.26 2.88 10.20
C ALA A 31 -6.97 3.72 10.29
N ALA A 32 -5.86 3.22 9.74
CA ALA A 32 -4.60 3.95 9.67
C ALA A 32 -4.73 5.22 8.81
N LEU A 33 -5.41 5.13 7.67
CA LEU A 33 -5.68 6.27 6.79
C LEU A 33 -6.54 7.35 7.48
N ARG A 34 -7.56 6.95 8.25
CA ARG A 34 -8.37 7.90 9.03
C ARG A 34 -7.56 8.58 10.15
N ARG A 35 -6.70 7.83 10.85
CA ARG A 35 -5.81 8.39 11.88
C ARG A 35 -4.86 9.42 11.27
N TYR A 36 -4.27 9.08 10.13
CA TYR A 36 -3.41 9.98 9.36
C TYR A 36 -4.13 11.27 8.98
N GLY A 37 -5.31 11.16 8.36
CA GLY A 37 -6.12 12.34 8.00
C GLY A 37 -6.59 13.15 9.21
N SER A 38 -6.82 12.53 10.36
CA SER A 38 -7.08 13.24 11.62
C SER A 38 -5.86 14.00 12.12
N ALA A 39 -4.66 13.42 12.06
CA ALA A 39 -3.42 14.08 12.45
C ALA A 39 -3.09 15.27 11.53
N LEU A 40 -3.29 15.14 10.22
CA LEU A 40 -3.15 16.23 9.26
C LEU A 40 -4.11 17.40 9.56
N ARG A 41 -5.41 17.12 9.71
CA ARG A 41 -6.41 18.16 9.99
C ARG A 41 -6.18 18.89 11.30
N ALA A 42 -5.58 18.22 12.28
CA ALA A 42 -5.25 18.80 13.56
C ALA A 42 -3.88 19.50 13.59
N GLY A 43 -3.17 19.63 12.46
CA GLY A 43 -1.84 20.26 12.40
C GLY A 43 -0.75 19.50 13.16
N ARG A 44 -0.98 18.22 13.50
CA ARG A 44 0.00 17.41 14.26
C ARG A 44 1.02 16.79 13.31
N HIS A 45 1.89 17.62 12.74
CA HIS A 45 2.81 17.24 11.66
C HIS A 45 3.70 16.03 11.99
N THR A 46 4.28 15.95 13.19
CA THR A 46 5.12 14.81 13.60
C THR A 46 4.32 13.50 13.66
N ALA A 47 3.09 13.54 14.18
CA ALA A 47 2.21 12.37 14.23
C ALA A 47 1.73 11.98 12.83
N ALA A 48 1.39 12.96 11.99
CA ALA A 48 1.00 12.73 10.61
C ALA A 48 2.15 12.08 9.81
N ARG A 49 3.38 12.57 9.97
CA ARG A 49 4.59 11.98 9.37
C ARG A 49 4.80 10.54 9.82
N SER A 50 4.76 10.27 11.12
CA SER A 50 4.92 8.91 11.65
C SER A 50 3.86 7.95 11.11
N GLN A 51 2.60 8.40 11.05
CA GLN A 51 1.48 7.60 10.52
C GLN A 51 1.58 7.41 9.01
N PHE A 52 2.04 8.43 8.27
CA PHE A 52 2.31 8.32 6.84
C PHE A 52 3.41 7.29 6.57
N LEU A 53 4.52 7.29 7.31
CA LEU A 53 5.59 6.31 7.12
C LEU A 53 5.11 4.87 7.34
N GLN A 54 4.20 4.64 8.30
CA GLN A 54 3.56 3.33 8.49
C GLN A 54 2.68 2.93 7.29
N LEU A 55 1.94 3.89 6.71
CA LEU A 55 1.17 3.67 5.48
C LEU A 55 2.11 3.40 4.29
N ALA A 56 3.22 4.12 4.19
CA ALA A 56 4.21 3.98 3.12
C ALA A 56 4.87 2.59 3.15
N ASP A 57 5.23 2.08 4.33
CA ASP A 57 5.77 0.72 4.47
C ASP A 57 4.75 -0.35 4.03
N ALA A 58 3.46 -0.13 4.28
CA ALA A 58 2.40 -1.01 3.80
C ALA A 58 2.22 -0.93 2.28
N LEU A 59 2.25 0.28 1.71
CA LEU A 59 2.17 0.51 0.27
C LEU A 59 3.34 -0.12 -0.49
N TRP A 60 4.57 0.03 0.02
CA TRP A 60 5.75 -0.63 -0.53
C TRP A 60 5.61 -2.15 -0.54
N ARG A 61 5.08 -2.74 0.54
CA ARG A 61 4.83 -4.20 0.59
C ARG A 61 3.81 -4.65 -0.46
N GLU A 62 2.75 -3.88 -0.69
CA GLU A 62 1.78 -4.20 -1.75
C GLU A 62 2.39 -4.05 -3.14
N LEU A 63 3.14 -2.98 -3.39
CA LEU A 63 3.91 -2.82 -4.64
C LEU A 63 4.85 -4.00 -4.88
N TYR A 64 5.57 -4.45 -3.85
CA TYR A 64 6.49 -5.59 -3.98
C TYR A 64 5.77 -6.92 -4.23
N LYS A 65 4.56 -7.10 -3.70
CA LYS A 65 3.75 -8.30 -3.99
C LYS A 65 3.30 -8.34 -5.45
N GLN A 66 3.02 -7.18 -6.04
CA GLN A 66 2.49 -7.09 -7.41
C GLN A 66 3.59 -7.04 -8.47
N CYS A 67 4.64 -6.27 -8.22
CA CYS A 67 5.68 -5.95 -9.20
C CYS A 67 7.03 -6.62 -8.91
N GLY A 68 7.14 -7.35 -7.80
CA GLY A 68 8.41 -7.90 -7.32
C GLY A 68 9.16 -6.95 -6.40
N ALA A 69 10.08 -7.48 -5.59
CA ALA A 69 10.82 -6.68 -4.63
C ALA A 69 11.84 -5.76 -5.32
N ARG A 70 12.07 -4.57 -4.73
CA ARG A 70 13.13 -3.67 -5.18
C ARG A 70 14.52 -4.30 -5.04
N PRO A 71 15.35 -4.34 -6.09
CA PRO A 71 16.74 -4.76 -5.99
C PRO A 71 17.55 -3.87 -5.03
N PRO A 72 18.51 -4.41 -4.28
CA PRO A 72 19.23 -3.66 -3.23
C PRO A 72 20.07 -2.50 -3.76
N HIS A 73 20.49 -2.55 -5.04
CA HIS A 73 21.29 -1.52 -5.69
C HIS A 73 20.45 -0.40 -6.33
N ARG A 74 19.11 -0.48 -6.31
CA ARG A 74 18.24 0.55 -6.89
C ARG A 74 17.63 1.42 -5.81
N THR A 75 17.58 2.71 -6.10
CA THR A 75 16.80 3.69 -5.32
C THR A 75 15.29 3.46 -5.49
N ALA A 76 14.48 4.08 -4.63
CA ALA A 76 13.01 4.02 -4.75
C ALA A 76 12.52 4.59 -6.09
N ARG A 77 13.11 5.70 -6.55
CA ARG A 77 12.79 6.35 -7.83
C ARG A 77 13.14 5.46 -9.01
N GLU A 78 14.35 4.91 -9.06
CA GLU A 78 14.78 4.02 -10.15
C GLU A 78 13.93 2.76 -10.20
N TYR A 79 13.56 2.21 -9.04
CA TYR A 79 12.65 1.09 -8.97
C TYR A 79 11.29 1.44 -9.56
N ALA A 80 10.65 2.52 -9.09
CA ALA A 80 9.33 2.94 -9.57
C ALA A 80 9.32 3.26 -11.08
N ALA A 81 10.36 3.92 -11.59
CA ALA A 81 10.50 4.23 -13.01
C ALA A 81 10.67 2.98 -13.89
N ALA A 82 11.20 1.89 -13.33
CA ALA A 82 11.37 0.63 -14.03
C ALA A 82 10.13 -0.28 -13.99
N LEU A 83 9.08 0.10 -13.25
CA LEU A 83 7.86 -0.69 -13.17
C LEU A 83 6.98 -0.49 -14.41
N SER A 84 6.53 -1.59 -14.99
CA SER A 84 5.47 -1.58 -16.00
C SER A 84 4.10 -1.41 -15.31
N LEU A 85 3.72 -0.16 -15.03
CA LEU A 85 2.44 0.20 -14.42
C LEU A 85 1.44 0.73 -15.45
N PRO A 86 0.12 0.61 -15.20
CA PRO A 86 -0.88 1.33 -15.98
C PRO A 86 -0.58 2.83 -16.03
N PRO A 87 -0.85 3.51 -17.16
CA PRO A 87 -0.53 4.93 -17.35
C PRO A 87 -1.20 5.85 -16.30
N GLN A 88 -2.36 5.44 -15.79
CA GLN A 88 -3.07 6.12 -14.71
C GLN A 88 -2.46 5.93 -13.31
N THR A 89 -1.74 4.82 -13.09
CA THR A 89 -1.15 4.44 -11.80
C THR A 89 0.31 4.91 -11.68
N ALA A 90 1.05 4.92 -12.79
CA ALA A 90 2.44 5.37 -12.86
C ALA A 90 2.69 6.75 -12.19
N PRO A 91 1.93 7.82 -12.47
CA PRO A 91 2.15 9.11 -11.83
C PRO A 91 1.86 9.08 -10.32
N LEU A 92 0.86 8.31 -9.88
CA LEU A 92 0.52 8.16 -8.46
C LEU A 92 1.67 7.49 -7.69
N VAL A 93 2.31 6.48 -8.29
CA VAL A 93 3.45 5.80 -7.68
C VAL A 93 4.68 6.71 -7.66
N ALA A 94 4.90 7.52 -8.69
CA ALA A 94 5.98 8.51 -8.69
C ALA A 94 5.81 9.57 -7.58
N ASP A 95 4.59 10.10 -7.42
CA ASP A 95 4.26 11.02 -6.32
C ASP A 95 4.42 10.36 -4.95
N PHE A 96 4.02 9.10 -4.82
CA PHE A 96 4.24 8.32 -3.60
C PHE A 96 5.72 8.23 -3.23
N VAL A 97 6.60 7.89 -4.18
CA VAL A 97 8.04 7.82 -3.91
C VAL A 97 8.57 9.17 -3.44
N ARG A 98 8.14 10.26 -4.09
CA ARG A 98 8.53 11.61 -3.69
C ARG A 98 8.09 11.92 -2.25
N TRP A 99 6.84 11.62 -1.90
CA TRP A 99 6.34 11.82 -0.54
C TRP A 99 7.06 10.94 0.51
N ASP A 100 7.37 9.68 0.18
CA ASP A 100 8.11 8.78 1.07
C ASP A 100 9.54 9.31 1.34
N GLU A 101 10.23 9.79 0.30
CA GLU A 101 11.55 10.39 0.44
C GLU A 101 11.50 11.70 1.24
N GLU A 102 10.60 12.62 0.91
CA GLU A 102 10.38 13.85 1.66
C GLU A 102 10.09 13.53 3.13
N ALA A 103 9.21 12.56 3.41
CA ALA A 103 8.91 12.18 4.77
C ALA A 103 10.09 11.52 5.49
N ARG A 104 10.94 10.72 4.83
CA ARG A 104 12.08 10.05 5.50
C ARG A 104 13.25 10.99 5.75
N PHE A 105 13.57 11.83 4.78
CA PHE A 105 14.82 12.59 4.76
C PHE A 105 14.65 14.09 5.00
N ASP A 106 13.46 14.65 4.78
CA ASP A 106 13.19 16.06 5.07
C ASP A 106 12.42 16.20 6.39
N ALA A 107 13.10 16.75 7.41
CA ALA A 107 12.53 16.91 8.75
C ALA A 107 11.32 17.86 8.76
N TYR A 108 11.19 18.72 7.74
CA TYR A 108 10.07 19.65 7.55
C TYR A 108 9.29 19.31 6.27
N ALA A 109 8.77 18.09 6.18
CA ALA A 109 7.89 17.67 5.08
C ALA A 109 6.63 18.56 4.97
N HIS A 110 6.75 19.68 4.26
CA HIS A 110 5.67 20.66 4.02
C HIS A 110 4.57 20.07 3.12
N ARG A 111 4.82 18.93 2.45
CA ARG A 111 3.95 18.35 1.44
C ARG A 111 3.62 16.89 1.73
N LEU A 112 3.23 16.59 2.96
CA LEU A 112 2.56 15.31 3.24
C LEU A 112 1.29 15.19 2.37
N PRO A 113 1.06 14.04 1.72
CA PRO A 113 -0.09 13.86 0.84
C PRO A 113 -1.41 13.95 1.60
N THR A 114 -2.45 14.46 0.95
CA THR A 114 -3.78 14.44 1.55
C THR A 114 -4.27 13.00 1.76
N GLN A 115 -5.25 12.84 2.65
CA GLN A 115 -5.90 11.54 2.86
C GLN A 115 -6.51 11.00 1.55
N GLN A 116 -7.04 11.88 0.70
CA GLN A 116 -7.63 11.52 -0.59
C GLN A 116 -6.57 10.99 -1.58
N GLN A 117 -5.42 11.65 -1.70
CA GLN A 117 -4.34 11.20 -2.58
C GLN A 117 -3.82 9.81 -2.22
N ILE A 118 -3.72 9.48 -0.92
CA ILE A 118 -3.37 8.13 -0.48
C ILE A 118 -4.46 7.11 -0.82
N ALA A 119 -5.74 7.51 -0.71
CA ALA A 119 -6.85 6.63 -1.10
C ALA A 119 -6.85 6.33 -2.61
N GLU A 120 -6.60 7.34 -3.43
CA GLU A 120 -6.49 7.23 -4.89
C GLU A 120 -5.33 6.32 -5.31
N LEU A 121 -4.15 6.48 -4.69
CA LEU A 121 -3.02 5.60 -4.90
C LEU A 121 -3.38 4.13 -4.62
N VAL A 122 -4.01 3.86 -3.47
CA VAL A 122 -4.40 2.50 -3.09
C VAL A 122 -5.43 1.93 -4.06
N ALA A 123 -6.38 2.73 -4.52
CA ALA A 123 -7.35 2.32 -5.53
C ALA A 123 -6.64 1.96 -6.85
N GLY A 124 -5.68 2.79 -7.29
CA GLY A 124 -4.89 2.57 -8.50
C GLY A 124 -3.98 1.33 -8.43
N LEU A 125 -3.48 0.98 -7.24
CA LEU A 125 -2.71 -0.24 -7.01
C LEU A 125 -3.58 -1.49 -6.87
N THR A 126 -4.85 -1.37 -6.50
CA THR A 126 -5.74 -2.52 -6.28
C THR A 126 -6.64 -2.84 -7.47
N ALA A 127 -6.69 -1.95 -8.47
CA ALA A 127 -7.37 -2.20 -9.72
C ALA A 127 -6.70 -3.36 -10.48
N PRO A 128 -7.46 -4.34 -11.00
CA PRO A 128 -6.91 -5.37 -11.86
C PRO A 128 -6.36 -4.74 -13.15
N ASN A 129 -5.15 -5.13 -13.54
CA ASN A 129 -4.56 -4.82 -14.85
C ASN A 129 -5.34 -5.49 -15.99
#